data_AF-A0A551ZCU3-F1
#
_entry.id   AF-A0A551ZCU3-F1
#
_cell.length_a   1.000
_cell.length_b   1.000
_cell.length_c   1.000
_cell.angle_alpha   90.00
_cell.angle_beta   90.00
_cell.angle_gamma   90.00
#
_symmetry.space_group_name_H-M   'P 1'
#
loop_
_entity.id
_entity.type
_entity.pdbx_description
1 polymer ?
#
loop_
_entity_poly.entity_id
_entity_poly.type
_entity_poly.pdbx_seq_one_letter_code
_entity_poly.pdbx_strand_id
1 'polypeptide(L)'
;MTQAILTQILNQLETLELKELQLLNQKIQQYLMDKEEAEKQAVFHQSLLDAGLVKQIKRPSSQPITERRLIEIEGKPISETIIEERR
;
A
#
# COMPACT_ATOMS: atom_id res chain seq x y z
N MET A 1 3.20 5.84 28.28
CA MET A 1 2.39 6.72 27.41
C MET A 1 1.18 6.00 26.81
N THR A 2 1.34 4.81 26.23
CA THR A 2 0.26 4.04 25.58
C THR A 2 -0.84 3.55 26.53
N GLN A 3 -0.50 3.15 27.76
CA GLN A 3 -1.48 2.68 28.76
C GLN A 3 -2.47 3.77 29.18
N ALA A 4 -2.02 5.03 29.29
CA ALA A 4 -2.87 6.17 29.67
C ALA A 4 -3.92 6.48 28.58
N ILE A 5 -3.55 6.30 27.31
CA ILE A 5 -4.46 6.48 26.18
C ILE A 5 -5.52 5.37 26.18
N LEU A 6 -5.12 4.13 26.48
CA LEU A 6 -6.04 2.99 26.54
C LEU A 6 -7.09 3.17 27.65
N THR A 7 -6.67 3.58 28.86
CA THR A 7 -7.60 3.85 29.96
C THR A 7 -8.54 5.02 29.67
N GLN A 8 -8.06 6.05 28.97
CA GLN A 8 -8.91 7.17 28.57
C GLN A 8 -9.98 6.75 27.56
N ILE A 9 -9.65 5.87 26.61
CA ILE A 9 -10.62 5.30 25.65
C ILE A 9 -11.65 4.42 26.39
N LEU A 10 -11.21 3.61 27.36
CA LEU A 10 -12.09 2.77 28.18
C LEU A 10 -13.10 3.60 28.98
N ASN A 11 -12.67 4.72 29.56
CA ASN A 11 -13.60 5.61 30.29
C ASN A 11 -14.60 6.30 29.35
N GLN A 12 -14.21 6.58 28.10
CA GLN A 12 -15.14 7.15 27.11
C GLN A 12 -16.18 6.13 26.64
N LEU A 13 -15.81 4.84 26.55
CA LEU A 13 -16.70 3.73 26.22
C LEU A 13 -17.88 3.59 27.20
N GLU A 14 -17.70 3.89 28.49
CA GLU A 14 -18.78 3.84 29.49
C GLU A 14 -19.88 4.88 29.26
N THR A 15 -19.57 5.97 28.55
CA THR A 15 -20.51 7.06 28.27
C THR A 15 -21.24 6.92 26.93
N LEU A 16 -20.81 5.98 26.08
CA LEU A 16 -21.32 5.79 24.73
C LEU A 16 -22.59 4.94 24.72
N GLU A 17 -23.55 5.28 23.87
CA GLU A 17 -24.76 4.50 23.72
C GLU A 17 -24.49 3.16 23.02
N LEU A 18 -25.38 2.18 23.22
CA LEU A 18 -25.24 0.82 22.70
C LEU A 18 -25.05 0.78 21.16
N LYS A 19 -25.69 1.69 20.43
CA LYS A 19 -25.50 1.85 18.97
C LYS A 19 -24.11 2.34 18.60
N GLU A 20 -23.56 3.28 19.37
CA GLU A 20 -22.24 3.85 19.10
C GLU A 20 -21.14 2.84 19.44
N LEU A 21 -21.34 2.03 20.48
CA LEU A 21 -20.48 0.89 20.81
C LEU A 21 -20.46 -0.15 19.68
N GLN A 22 -21.61 -0.44 19.08
CA GLN A 22 -21.69 -1.36 17.92
C GLN A 22 -20.93 -0.80 16.70
N LEU A 23 -21.12 0.48 16.37
CA LEU A 23 -20.41 1.14 15.28
C LEU A 23 -18.90 1.17 15.52
N LEU A 24 -18.49 1.43 16.75
CA LEU A 24 -17.08 1.43 17.13
C LEU A 24 -16.47 0.04 17.01
N ASN A 25 -17.15 -1.00 17.50
CA ASN A 25 -16.67 -2.38 17.36
C ASN A 25 -16.49 -2.73 15.87
N GLN A 26 -17.45 -2.38 15.01
CA GLN A 26 -17.33 -2.60 13.58
C GLN A 26 -16.09 -1.90 12.97
N LYS A 27 -15.84 -0.64 13.34
CA LYS A 27 -14.63 0.08 12.89
C LYS A 27 -13.35 -0.55 13.44
N ILE A 28 -13.32 -0.97 14.70
CA ILE A 28 -12.16 -1.64 15.30
C ILE A 28 -11.86 -2.94 14.53
N GLN A 29 -12.89 -3.74 14.22
CA GLN A 29 -12.73 -4.96 13.44
C GLN A 29 -12.14 -4.67 12.05
N GLN A 30 -12.63 -3.64 11.35
CA GLN A 30 -12.04 -3.22 10.07
C GLN A 30 -10.55 -2.83 10.22
N TYR A 31 -10.22 -2.00 11.21
CA TYR A 31 -8.83 -1.61 11.48
C TYR A 31 -7.93 -2.80 11.83
N LEU A 32 -8.45 -3.82 12.52
CA LEU A 32 -7.71 -5.03 12.84
C LEU A 32 -7.48 -5.88 11.59
N MET A 33 -8.49 -6.04 10.72
CA MET A 33 -8.34 -6.76 9.46
C MET A 33 -7.28 -6.12 8.56
N ASP A 34 -7.32 -4.80 8.39
CA ASP A 34 -6.34 -4.07 7.57
C ASP A 34 -4.91 -4.24 8.12
N LYS A 35 -4.76 -4.21 9.46
CA LYS A 35 -3.47 -4.42 10.11
C LYS A 35 -2.98 -5.86 9.98
N GLU A 36 -3.86 -6.84 10.14
CA GLU A 36 -3.51 -8.25 10.01
C GLU A 36 -3.11 -8.59 8.57
N GLU A 37 -3.80 -8.03 7.58
CA GLU A 37 -3.44 -8.20 6.17
C GLU A 37 -2.08 -7.56 5.85
N ALA A 38 -1.83 -6.35 6.36
CA ALA A 38 -0.52 -5.71 6.24
C ALA A 38 0.59 -6.51 6.91
N GLU A 39 0.33 -7.10 8.08
CA GLU A 39 1.28 -7.93 8.81
C GLU A 39 1.56 -9.25 8.07
N LYS A 40 0.51 -9.93 7.57
CA LYS A 40 0.66 -11.13 6.71
C LYS A 40 1.47 -10.82 5.47
N GLN A 41 1.21 -9.70 4.82
CA GLN A 41 1.94 -9.29 3.63
C GLN A 41 3.41 -8.98 3.94
N ALA A 42 3.69 -8.37 5.09
CA ALA A 42 5.05 -8.14 5.55
C ALA A 42 5.80 -9.47 5.79
N VAL A 43 5.17 -10.44 6.45
CA VAL A 43 5.73 -11.78 6.68
C VAL A 43 5.99 -12.51 5.35
N PHE A 44 5.06 -12.44 4.40
CA PHE A 44 5.22 -13.02 3.08
C PHE A 44 6.41 -12.41 2.33
N HIS A 45 6.51 -11.08 2.29
CA HIS A 45 7.62 -10.38 1.67
C HIS A 45 8.97 -10.71 2.30
N GLN A 46 9.02 -10.83 3.64
CA GLN A 46 10.22 -11.26 4.34
C GLN A 46 10.62 -12.68 3.93
N SER A 47 9.65 -13.59 3.83
CA SER A 47 9.90 -14.97 3.40
C SER A 47 10.48 -15.05 1.99
N LEU A 48 10.05 -14.16 1.07
CA LEU A 48 10.62 -14.08 -0.29
C LEU A 48 12.08 -13.60 -0.30
N LEU A 49 12.42 -12.66 0.58
CA LEU A 49 13.79 -12.19 0.77
C LEU A 49 14.68 -13.31 1.31
N ASP A 50 14.21 -13.98 2.37
CA ASP A 50 14.96 -15.03 3.07
C ASP A 50 15.19 -16.25 2.16
N ALA A 51 14.22 -16.57 1.30
CA ALA A 51 14.36 -17.62 0.27
C ALA A 51 15.26 -17.20 -0.91
N GLY A 52 15.74 -15.96 -0.95
CA GLY A 52 16.57 -15.44 -2.04
C GLY A 52 15.84 -15.24 -3.37
N LEU A 53 14.50 -15.35 -3.37
CA LEU A 53 13.66 -15.18 -4.56
C LEU A 53 13.64 -13.73 -5.04
N VAL A 54 13.78 -12.78 -4.10
CA VAL A 54 13.88 -11.35 -4.39
C VAL A 54 15.07 -10.75 -3.65
N LYS A 55 15.74 -9.77 -4.26
CA LYS A 55 16.90 -9.08 -3.65
C LYS A 55 16.50 -7.96 -2.69
N GLN A 56 15.36 -7.34 -2.92
CA GLN A 56 14.86 -6.22 -2.13
C GLN A 56 13.35 -6.03 -2.34
N ILE A 57 12.64 -5.61 -1.30
CA ILE A 57 11.23 -5.22 -1.38
C ILE A 57 11.17 -3.69 -1.54
N LYS A 58 10.79 -3.22 -2.72
CA LYS A 58 10.68 -1.77 -2.98
C LYS A 58 9.43 -1.23 -2.30
N ARG A 59 9.56 -0.11 -1.58
CA ARG A 59 8.41 0.62 -1.07
C ARG A 59 7.67 1.27 -2.25
N PRO A 60 6.34 1.22 -2.30
CA PRO A 60 5.59 1.99 -3.28
C PRO A 60 5.97 3.46 -3.10
N SER A 61 6.43 4.08 -4.18
CA SER A 61 6.71 5.50 -4.22
C SER A 61 5.39 6.24 -3.96
N SER A 62 5.32 7.02 -2.88
CA SER A 62 4.20 7.92 -2.61
C SER A 62 4.13 9.08 -3.60
N GLN A 63 5.14 9.24 -4.47
CA GLN A 63 5.08 10.25 -5.51
C GLN A 63 4.06 9.80 -6.55
N PRO A 64 3.08 10.67 -6.91
CA PRO A 64 2.21 10.39 -8.04
C PRO A 64 3.12 10.08 -9.22
N ILE A 65 2.77 9.05 -9.99
CA ILE A 65 3.43 8.74 -11.26
C ILE A 65 3.32 10.03 -12.07
N THR A 66 4.39 10.83 -12.05
CA THR A 66 4.46 12.05 -12.83
C THR A 66 4.21 11.58 -14.24
N GLU A 67 3.19 12.16 -14.89
CA GLU A 67 2.82 11.85 -16.27
C GLU A 67 4.10 11.60 -17.06
N ARG A 68 4.27 10.36 -17.52
CA ARG A 68 5.52 9.93 -18.15
C ARG A 68 5.78 10.88 -19.30
N ARG A 69 6.77 11.76 -19.16
CA ARG A 69 7.12 12.70 -20.21
C ARG A 69 7.58 11.87 -21.41
N LEU A 70 6.93 12.09 -22.55
CA LEU A 70 7.37 11.51 -23.81
C LEU A 70 8.81 11.96 -24.03
N ILE A 71 9.71 11.00 -24.23
CA ILE A 71 11.10 11.29 -24.58
C ILE A 71 11.09 11.59 -26.06
N GLU A 72 11.54 12.80 -26.44
CA GLU A 72 11.81 13.10 -27.83
C GLU A 72 13.03 12.29 -28.28
N ILE A 73 12.82 11.47 -29.31
CA ILE A 73 13.85 10.66 -29.94
C ILE A 73 14.38 11.44 -31.13
N GLU A 74 15.68 11.72 -31.14
CA GLU A 74 16.38 12.26 -32.32
C GLU A 74 16.61 11.11 -33.32
N GLY A 75 15.88 11.13 -34.42
CA GLY A 75 16.00 10.14 -35.50
C GLY A 75 14.68 9.89 -36.22
N LYS A 76 14.73 9.17 -37.35
CA LYS A 76 13.51 8.72 -38.04
C LYS A 76 12.72 7.81 -37.10
N PRO A 77 11.39 7.96 -37.03
CA PRO A 77 10.58 7.05 -36.23
C PRO A 77 10.75 5.62 -36.76
N ILE A 78 10.73 4.65 -35.85
CA ILE A 78 10.85 3.22 -36.18
C ILE A 78 9.84 2.81 -37.26
N SER A 79 8.64 3.40 -37.25
CA SER A 79 7.62 3.19 -38.27
C SER A 79 8.11 3.54 -39.68
N GLU A 80 8.89 4.61 -39.83
CA GLU A 80 9.45 5.03 -41.12
C GLU A 80 10.62 4.12 -41.52
N THR A 81 11.47 3.72 -40.56
CA THR A 81 12.60 2.81 -40.82
C THR A 81 12.14 1.42 -41.28
N ILE A 82 11.07 0.88 -40.67
CA ILE A 82 10.50 -0.43 -41.04
C ILE A 82 9.90 -0.40 -42.46
N ILE A 83 9.37 0.74 -42.89
CA ILE A 83 8.78 0.88 -44.24
C ILE A 83 9.89 0.94 -45.30
N GLU A 84 11.01 1.61 -45.01
CA GLU A 84 12.14 1.70 -45.94
C GLU A 84 12.86 0.36 -46.15
N GLU A 85 13.05 -0.46 -45.10
CA GLU A 85 13.76 -1.75 -45.22
C GLU A 85 12.94 -2.88 -45.87
N ARG A 86 11.62 -2.73 -46.03
CA ARG A 86 10.74 -3.75 -46.63
C ARG A 86 10.41 -3.48 -48.10
N ARG A 87 11.05 -2.50 -48.72
CA ARG A 87 10.92 -2.20 -50.15
C ARG A 87 12.08 -2.75 -50.97
#